data_AF-A0A968FDU3-F1
#
_entry.id   AF-A0A968FDU3-F1
#
_cell.length_a   1.000
_cell.length_b   1.000
_cell.length_c   1.000
_cell.angle_alpha   90.00
_cell.angle_beta   90.00
_cell.angle_gamma   90.00
#
_symmetry.space_group_name_H-M   'P 1'
#
loop_
_entity.id
_entity.type
_entity.pdbx_description
1 polymer ?
#
loop_
_entity_poly.entity_id
_entity_poly.type
_entity_poly.pdbx_seq_one_letter_code
_entity_poly.pdbx_strand_id
1 'polypeptide(L)'
;MTRTIRDEDEPGVVVDAATVLRCTAKAALYELADGTELWIPHSQVHDDSEVFYDEDKAEMNTEHGRLVVTSWIAKKKGLDG
;
A
#
# COMPACT_ATOMS: atom_id res chain seq x y z
N MET A 1 2.98 -35.58 -2.72
CA MET A 1 3.62 -34.26 -2.82
C MET A 1 2.56 -33.23 -2.51
N THR A 2 2.50 -32.81 -1.25
CA THR A 2 1.43 -31.98 -0.72
C THR A 2 1.63 -30.56 -1.20
N ARG A 3 0.70 -30.04 -2.01
CA ARG A 3 0.64 -28.66 -2.44
C ARG A 3 0.50 -27.79 -1.19
N THR A 4 1.56 -27.10 -0.78
CA THR A 4 1.46 -26.00 0.18
C THR A 4 0.76 -24.88 -0.56
N ILE A 5 -0.57 -24.85 -0.46
CA ILE A 5 -1.35 -23.66 -0.78
C ILE A 5 -0.96 -22.69 0.33
N ARG A 6 0.03 -21.85 0.05
CA ARG A 6 0.42 -20.77 0.94
C ARG A 6 -0.78 -19.83 0.93
N ASP A 7 -1.26 -19.51 2.12
CA ASP A 7 -2.42 -18.70 2.47
C ASP A 7 -2.25 -17.22 2.00
N GLU A 8 -1.75 -17.01 0.78
CA GLU A 8 -1.27 -15.72 0.21
C GLU A 8 -2.37 -14.93 -0.52
N ASP A 9 -3.64 -15.28 -0.32
CA ASP A 9 -4.79 -14.65 -0.99
C ASP A 9 -5.80 -14.14 0.07
N GLU A 10 -5.33 -13.40 1.08
CA GLU A 10 -6.21 -12.35 1.59
C GLU A 10 -6.26 -11.30 0.49
N PRO A 11 -7.43 -11.02 -0.13
CA PRO A 11 -7.49 -10.06 -1.21
C PRO A 11 -6.93 -8.74 -0.70
N GLY A 12 -5.77 -8.34 -1.22
CA GLY A 12 -5.24 -7.01 -1.00
C GLY A 12 -6.31 -6.03 -1.45
N VAL A 13 -6.66 -5.09 -0.59
CA VAL A 13 -7.58 -4.02 -0.97
C VAL A 13 -6.79 -3.07 -1.85
N VAL A 14 -7.28 -2.93 -3.07
CA VAL A 14 -6.72 -2.06 -4.08
C VAL A 14 -7.32 -0.68 -3.91
N VAL A 15 -6.47 0.28 -3.61
CA VAL A 15 -6.83 1.70 -3.51
C VAL A 15 -6.31 2.39 -4.75
N ASP A 16 -7.23 2.68 -5.67
CA ASP A 16 -6.94 3.46 -6.87
C ASP A 16 -6.77 4.95 -6.50
N ALA A 17 -5.84 5.62 -7.18
CA ALA A 17 -5.52 7.04 -6.99
C ALA A 17 -5.00 7.41 -5.58
N ALA A 18 -4.12 6.58 -5.04
CA ALA A 18 -3.29 6.96 -3.90
C ALA A 18 -2.00 7.62 -4.38
N THR A 19 -1.48 8.58 -3.61
CA THR A 19 -0.24 9.29 -3.88
C THR A 19 0.67 9.23 -2.67
N VAL A 20 1.94 8.88 -2.84
CA VAL A 20 2.89 8.94 -1.72
C VAL A 20 3.32 10.40 -1.50
N LEU A 21 3.00 10.95 -0.33
CA LEU A 21 3.44 12.29 0.06
C LEU A 21 4.78 12.26 0.79
N ARG A 22 4.97 11.23 1.62
CA ARG A 22 6.15 11.13 2.47
C ARG A 22 6.50 9.69 2.73
N CYS A 23 7.78 9.40 2.91
CA CYS A 23 8.23 8.10 3.36
C CYS A 23 9.15 8.19 4.57
N THR A 24 9.16 7.12 5.35
CA THR A 24 10.08 6.84 6.46
C THR A 24 10.60 5.41 6.30
N ALA A 25 11.64 5.06 7.06
CA ALA A 25 12.24 3.72 7.02
C ALA A 25 11.28 2.55 7.34
N LYS A 26 10.06 2.81 7.84
CA LYS A 26 9.10 1.75 8.22
C LYS A 26 7.71 1.93 7.64
N ALA A 27 7.38 3.12 7.15
CA ALA A 27 6.04 3.47 6.71
C ALA A 27 6.07 4.61 5.69
N ALA A 28 5.07 4.64 4.82
CA ALA A 28 4.81 5.72 3.90
C ALA A 28 3.47 6.40 4.22
N LEU A 29 3.42 7.70 4.01
CA LEU A 29 2.23 8.54 4.06
C LEU A 29 1.65 8.60 2.67
N TYR A 30 0.44 8.06 2.54
CA TYR A 30 -0.33 8.09 1.32
C TYR A 30 -1.48 9.08 1.46
N GLU A 31 -1.69 9.89 0.43
CA GLU A 31 -2.87 10.71 0.26
C GLU A 31 -3.79 10.04 -0.76
N LEU A 32 -5.06 9.86 -0.40
CA LEU A 32 -6.06 9.32 -1.32
C LEU A 32 -6.64 10.44 -2.19
N ALA A 33 -7.32 10.06 -3.28
CA ALA A 33 -8.07 11.00 -4.11
C ALA A 33 -9.11 11.85 -3.34
N ASP A 34 -9.63 11.35 -2.21
CA ASP A 34 -10.56 12.10 -1.34
C ASP A 34 -9.84 13.15 -0.46
N GLY A 35 -8.52 13.30 -0.58
CA GLY A 35 -7.69 14.17 0.26
C GLY A 35 -7.42 13.59 1.65
N THR A 36 -7.72 12.32 1.88
CA THR A 36 -7.43 11.64 3.14
C THR A 36 -5.97 11.23 3.19
N GLU A 37 -5.25 11.68 4.22
CA GLU A 37 -3.84 11.33 4.46
C GLU A 37 -3.73 10.19 5.48
N LEU A 38 -3.02 9.12 5.13
CA LEU A 38 -2.83 7.97 6.00
C LEU A 38 -1.43 7.37 5.94
N TRP A 39 -0.88 7.12 7.12
CA TRP A 39 0.34 6.34 7.28
C TRP A 39 0.06 4.85 7.17
N ILE A 40 0.71 4.20 6.20
CA ILE A 40 0.69 2.76 6.01
C ILE A 40 2.13 2.21 6.15
N PRO A 41 2.33 1.22 7.04
CA PRO A 41 3.62 0.54 7.16
C PRO A 41 3.98 -0.21 5.87
N HIS A 42 5.26 -0.24 5.50
CA HIS A 42 5.72 -1.00 4.32
C HIS A 42 5.37 -2.48 4.42
N SER A 43 5.34 -3.05 5.63
CA SER A 43 4.92 -4.45 5.85
C SER A 43 3.43 -4.72 5.57
N GLN A 44 2.63 -3.67 5.32
CA GLN A 44 1.21 -3.77 5.00
C GLN A 44 0.92 -3.31 3.56
N VAL A 45 1.94 -2.81 2.84
CA VAL A 45 1.87 -2.46 1.43
C VAL A 45 2.37 -3.67 0.64
N HIS A 46 1.62 -4.08 -0.37
CA HIS A 46 2.01 -5.18 -1.24
C HIS A 46 2.98 -4.68 -2.31
N ASP A 47 3.92 -5.52 -2.74
CA ASP A 47 4.87 -5.22 -3.83
C ASP A 47 4.19 -4.94 -5.19
N ASP A 48 2.88 -5.22 -5.31
CA ASP A 48 2.08 -4.94 -6.50
C ASP A 48 1.61 -3.47 -6.56
N SER A 49 1.96 -2.67 -5.54
CA SER A 49 1.64 -1.24 -5.51
C SER A 49 2.51 -0.47 -6.49
N GLU A 50 1.88 0.35 -7.32
CA GLU A 50 2.56 1.26 -8.25
C GLU A 50 3.11 2.49 -7.54
N VAL A 51 2.53 2.84 -6.38
CA VAL A 51 3.03 3.89 -5.49
C VAL A 51 3.93 3.30 -4.40
N PHE A 52 5.22 3.43 -4.64
CA PHE A 52 6.26 2.98 -3.72
C PHE A 52 7.31 4.06 -3.50
N TYR A 53 8.04 3.89 -2.41
CA TYR A 53 9.27 4.61 -2.13
C TYR A 53 10.41 3.61 -2.14
N ASP A 54 11.34 3.78 -3.06
CA ASP A 54 12.57 3.01 -3.11
C ASP A 54 13.63 3.78 -2.33
N GLU A 55 13.94 3.30 -1.12
CA GLU A 55 14.96 3.92 -0.27
C GLU A 55 16.37 3.77 -0.85
N ASP A 56 16.63 2.68 -1.58
CA ASP A 56 17.93 2.35 -2.17
C ASP A 56 18.24 3.29 -3.34
N LYS A 57 17.20 3.61 -4.13
CA LYS A 57 17.27 4.56 -5.25
C LYS A 57 16.95 6.00 -4.86
N ALA A 58 16.52 6.24 -3.61
CA ALA A 58 15.96 7.52 -3.16
C ALA A 58 14.89 8.07 -4.12
N GLU A 59 14.13 7.18 -4.76
CA GLU A 59 13.13 7.48 -5.77
C GLU A 59 11.74 7.22 -5.17
N MET A 60 10.80 8.12 -5.45
CA MET A 60 9.43 7.99 -4.98
C MET A 60 8.49 8.22 -6.13
N ASN A 61 7.51 7.32 -6.29
CA ASN A 61 6.48 7.51 -7.30
C ASN A 61 5.35 8.35 -6.71
N THR A 62 5.41 9.66 -6.93
CA THR A 62 4.35 10.61 -6.55
C THR A 62 3.22 10.69 -7.58
N GLU A 63 3.24 9.88 -8.64
CA GLU A 63 2.08 9.81 -9.53
C GLU A 63 0.95 9.06 -8.82
N HIS A 64 -0.28 9.55 -9.02
CA HIS A 64 -1.47 8.86 -8.54
C HIS A 64 -1.49 7.46 -9.14
N GLY A 65 -1.30 6.46 -8.28
CA GLY A 65 -1.16 5.08 -8.72
C GLY A 65 -1.96 4.15 -7.84
N ARG A 66 -1.87 2.87 -8.19
CA ARG A 66 -2.50 1.81 -7.43
C ARG A 66 -1.71 1.55 -6.14
N LEU A 67 -2.37 1.67 -5.00
CA LEU A 67 -1.85 1.23 -3.71
C LEU A 67 -2.56 -0.06 -3.28
N VAL A 68 -1.82 -1.15 -3.17
CA VAL A 68 -2.37 -2.45 -2.75
C VAL A 68 -1.97 -2.69 -1.30
N VAL A 69 -2.96 -2.84 -0.42
CA VAL A 69 -2.74 -2.98 1.02
C VAL A 69 -3.49 -4.16 1.60
N THR A 70 -3.08 -4.64 2.77
CA THR A 70 -3.78 -5.76 3.42
C THR A 70 -5.24 -5.41 3.74
N SER A 71 -6.14 -6.39 3.62
CA SER A 71 -7.55 -6.26 4.01
C SER A 71 -7.74 -5.75 5.45
N TRP A 72 -6.82 -6.10 6.35
CA TRP A 72 -6.81 -5.62 7.73
C TRP A 72 -6.56 -4.10 7.84
N ILE A 73 -5.52 -3.59 7.16
CA ILE A 73 -5.22 -2.16 7.23
C ILE A 73 -6.29 -1.35 6.51
N ALA A 74 -6.87 -1.90 5.44
CA ALA A 74 -7.97 -1.28 4.73
C ALA A 74 -9.18 -1.06 5.62
N LYS A 75 -9.69 -2.09 6.29
CA LYS A 75 -10.80 -1.97 7.24
C LYS A 75 -10.49 -1.03 8.40
N LYS A 76 -9.25 -1.07 8.90
CA LYS A 76 -8.82 -0.20 10.00
C LYS A 76 -8.76 1.28 9.59
N LYS A 77 -8.49 1.55 8.32
CA LYS A 77 -8.35 2.91 7.78
C LYS A 77 -9.59 3.39 7.00
N GLY A 78 -10.58 2.52 6.80
CA GLY A 78 -11.79 2.82 6.03
C GLY A 78 -11.56 2.83 4.52
N LEU A 79 -10.62 2.01 4.03
CA LEU A 79 -10.30 1.87 2.60
C LEU A 79 -11.07 0.73 1.91
N ASP A 80 -11.89 -0.03 2.65
CA ASP A 80 -12.65 -1.18 2.14
C ASP A 80 -14.00 -0.81 1.46
N GLY A 81 -14.15 0.46 1.06
CA GLY A 81 -15.36 1.03 0.48
C GLY A 81 -15.57 0.75 -1.01
#